data_AF-A0A8G1URZ8-F1
#
_entry.id   AF-A0A8G1URZ8-F1
#
_cell.length_a   1.000
_cell.length_b   1.000
_cell.length_c   1.000
_cell.angle_alpha   90.00
_cell.angle_beta   90.00
_cell.angle_gamma   90.00
#
_symmetry.space_group_name_H-M   'P 1'
#
loop_
_entity.id
_entity.type
_entity.pdbx_description
1 polymer ?
#
loop_
_entity_poly.entity_id
_entity_poly.type
_entity_poly.pdbx_seq_one_letter_code
_entity_poly.pdbx_strand_id
1 'polypeptide(L)'
;MSEYVDRVFDTINPGRPDRPAVIDWRPVEDLLGANLPEDFKRIIETYGPAMINEHLMLFHPGTELFNLKDHVSSRIEALKSTDWGDITFRGAAPVGGGPDGLIPVISTDRNESAFLVRAETGEGWNVVGFAFDGEFTEFRVGFSEWLYRYLLGEDVFGPGTGMPRRGAVKIQDLPKTRGEGIVERRGPARAK
;
A
#
# COMPACT_ATOMS: atom_id res chain seq x y z
N MET A 1 11.00 -10.15 13.56
CA MET A 1 10.06 -10.22 12.42
C MET A 1 8.71 -9.77 12.95
N SER A 2 8.01 -8.80 12.33
CA SER A 2 6.72 -8.37 12.92
C SER A 2 5.71 -9.51 12.76
N GLU A 3 4.97 -9.80 13.84
CA GLU A 3 3.91 -10.83 13.87
C GLU A 3 2.91 -10.66 12.72
N TYR A 4 2.66 -9.42 12.30
CA TYR A 4 1.70 -9.11 11.23
C TYR A 4 2.21 -9.44 9.83
N VAL A 5 3.52 -9.43 9.55
CA VAL A 5 4.02 -9.91 8.25
C VAL A 5 3.68 -11.38 8.08
N ASP A 6 3.89 -12.19 9.12
CA ASP A 6 3.59 -13.62 9.08
C ASP A 6 2.08 -13.85 8.93
N ARG A 7 1.24 -13.11 9.65
CA ARG A 7 -0.23 -13.15 9.49
C ARG A 7 -0.69 -12.77 8.08
N VAL A 8 -0.09 -11.75 7.47
CA VAL A 8 -0.37 -11.39 6.05
C VAL A 8 0.03 -12.56 5.15
N PHE A 9 1.21 -13.13 5.37
CA PHE A 9 1.72 -14.22 4.55
C PHE A 9 0.82 -15.45 4.62
N ASP A 10 0.42 -15.87 5.82
CA ASP A 10 -0.50 -16.98 6.04
C ASP A 10 -1.88 -16.72 5.39
N THR A 11 -2.33 -15.47 5.38
CA THR A 11 -3.66 -15.12 4.83
C THR A 11 -3.68 -15.07 3.31
N ILE A 12 -2.58 -14.65 2.66
CA ILE A 12 -2.51 -14.49 1.19
C ILE A 12 -1.91 -15.72 0.49
N ASN A 13 -1.05 -16.51 1.17
CA ASN A 13 -0.26 -17.65 0.64
C ASN A 13 -0.92 -18.42 -0.53
N PRO A 14 -0.24 -18.72 -1.66
CA PRO A 14 1.19 -18.57 -1.93
C PRO A 14 1.64 -17.12 -2.14
N GLY A 15 2.93 -16.85 -2.00
CA GLY A 15 3.54 -15.67 -2.62
C GLY A 15 3.77 -15.86 -4.12
N ARG A 16 4.24 -14.82 -4.81
CA ARG A 16 4.54 -14.91 -6.24
C ARG A 16 5.73 -15.87 -6.49
N PRO A 17 5.68 -16.78 -7.49
CA PRO A 17 6.76 -17.75 -7.73
C PRO A 17 7.94 -17.15 -8.52
N ASP A 18 7.69 -16.12 -9.32
CA ASP A 18 8.63 -15.47 -10.26
C ASP A 18 9.14 -14.12 -9.73
N ARG A 19 9.51 -14.08 -8.43
CA ARG A 19 10.03 -12.87 -7.78
C ARG A 19 11.37 -12.45 -8.38
N PRO A 20 11.63 -11.15 -8.57
CA PRO A 20 12.96 -10.66 -8.90
C PRO A 20 13.98 -11.09 -7.82
N ALA A 21 15.16 -11.54 -8.23
CA ALA A 21 16.17 -12.06 -7.29
C ALA A 21 16.80 -10.97 -6.40
N VAL A 22 16.83 -9.72 -6.87
CA VAL A 22 17.35 -8.55 -6.13
C VAL A 22 16.51 -7.33 -6.51
N ILE A 23 16.14 -6.55 -5.50
CA ILE A 23 15.27 -5.38 -5.65
C ILE A 23 16.02 -4.16 -5.15
N ASP A 24 16.23 -3.18 -6.03
CA ASP A 24 16.89 -1.93 -5.65
C ASP A 24 15.85 -0.91 -5.19
N TRP A 25 15.80 -0.67 -3.88
CA TRP A 25 14.91 0.31 -3.26
C TRP A 25 15.43 1.75 -3.32
N ARG A 26 16.74 1.95 -3.57
CA ARG A 26 17.37 3.28 -3.56
C ARG A 26 16.66 4.29 -4.46
N PRO A 27 16.23 3.96 -5.70
CA PRO A 27 15.53 4.94 -6.54
C PRO A 27 14.22 5.49 -5.95
N VAL A 28 13.52 4.72 -5.10
CA VAL A 28 12.30 5.15 -4.42
C VAL A 28 12.66 5.90 -3.13
N GLU A 29 13.60 5.39 -2.35
CA GLU A 29 14.01 5.99 -1.08
C GLU A 29 14.73 7.33 -1.27
N ASP A 30 15.56 7.47 -2.31
CA ASP A 30 16.22 8.72 -2.71
C ASP A 30 15.21 9.77 -3.16
N LEU A 31 14.15 9.37 -3.89
CA LEU A 31 13.05 10.26 -4.28
C LEU A 31 12.34 10.84 -3.04
N LEU A 32 12.21 10.02 -1.99
CA LEU A 32 11.49 10.38 -0.77
C LEU A 32 12.39 11.03 0.28
N GLY A 33 13.72 10.91 0.17
CA GLY A 33 14.66 11.31 1.22
C GLY A 33 14.47 10.51 2.52
N ALA A 34 13.95 9.27 2.43
CA ALA A 34 13.61 8.45 3.59
C ALA A 34 13.71 6.96 3.30
N ASN A 35 14.19 6.21 4.30
CA ASN A 35 14.15 4.75 4.27
C ASN A 35 12.74 4.26 4.60
N LEU A 36 12.14 3.49 3.70
CA LEU A 36 10.80 2.93 3.85
C LEU A 36 10.76 1.82 4.91
N PRO A 37 9.59 1.55 5.52
CA PRO A 37 9.42 0.48 6.50
C PRO A 37 9.81 -0.89 5.96
N GLU A 38 10.50 -1.68 6.77
CA GLU A 38 10.93 -3.03 6.38
C GLU A 38 9.74 -3.99 6.13
N ASP A 39 8.65 -3.85 6.89
CA ASP A 39 7.46 -4.68 6.70
C ASP A 39 6.73 -4.37 5.38
N PHE A 40 6.68 -3.09 4.99
CA PHE A 40 6.24 -2.66 3.67
C PHE A 40 7.08 -3.29 2.57
N LYS A 41 8.42 -3.15 2.63
CA LYS A 41 9.32 -3.71 1.62
C LYS A 41 9.08 -5.20 1.45
N ARG A 42 9.13 -5.98 2.53
CA ARG A 42 8.96 -7.45 2.48
C ARG A 42 7.63 -7.88 1.85
N ILE A 43 6.54 -7.16 2.10
CA ILE A 43 5.23 -7.44 1.49
C ILE A 43 5.27 -7.12 -0.01
N ILE A 44 5.81 -5.97 -0.40
CA ILE A 44 5.93 -5.58 -1.81
C ILE A 44 6.81 -6.56 -2.58
N GLU A 45 7.96 -6.96 -2.05
CA GLU A 45 8.85 -7.93 -2.70
C GLU A 45 8.20 -9.32 -2.86
N THR A 46 7.27 -9.66 -1.96
CA THR A 46 6.61 -10.97 -1.93
C THR A 46 5.44 -11.07 -2.90
N TYR A 47 4.68 -9.98 -3.04
CA TYR A 47 3.40 -9.98 -3.76
C TYR A 47 3.35 -9.00 -4.92
N GLY A 48 4.15 -7.94 -4.94
CA GLY A 48 4.09 -6.89 -5.93
C GLY A 48 4.72 -7.29 -7.29
N PRO A 49 4.26 -6.69 -8.40
CA PRO A 49 3.04 -5.89 -8.50
C PRO A 49 1.81 -6.81 -8.55
N ALA A 50 0.75 -6.44 -7.83
CA ALA A 50 -0.46 -7.25 -7.76
C ALA A 50 -1.70 -6.43 -7.39
N MET A 51 -2.87 -6.99 -7.64
CA MET A 51 -4.13 -6.49 -7.12
C MET A 51 -4.75 -7.51 -6.16
N ILE A 52 -5.03 -7.07 -4.92
CA ILE A 52 -5.61 -7.89 -3.86
C ILE A 52 -7.12 -7.63 -3.78
N ASN A 53 -7.89 -8.71 -3.89
CA ASN A 53 -9.35 -8.73 -3.89
C ASN A 53 -9.96 -7.77 -4.90
N GLU A 54 -9.33 -7.64 -6.08
CA GLU A 54 -9.79 -6.77 -7.18
C GLU A 54 -9.95 -5.29 -6.80
N HIS A 55 -9.28 -4.87 -5.73
CA HIS A 55 -9.51 -3.59 -5.11
C HIS A 55 -8.18 -2.91 -4.77
N LEU A 56 -7.35 -3.51 -3.93
CA LEU A 56 -6.10 -2.90 -3.43
C LEU A 56 -4.93 -3.20 -4.35
N MET A 57 -4.29 -2.18 -4.91
CA MET A 57 -3.16 -2.32 -5.83
C MET A 57 -1.82 -2.15 -5.11
N LEU A 58 -0.94 -3.13 -5.31
CA LEU A 58 0.47 -3.11 -4.90
C LEU A 58 1.34 -2.82 -6.13
N PHE A 59 2.26 -1.87 -5.98
CA PHE A 59 3.26 -1.53 -6.98
C PHE A 59 4.60 -2.13 -6.60
N HIS A 60 5.53 -2.25 -7.55
CA HIS A 60 6.82 -2.85 -7.30
C HIS A 60 7.95 -2.02 -7.92
N PRO A 61 9.06 -1.75 -7.21
CA PRO A 61 10.12 -0.86 -7.73
C PRO A 61 10.92 -1.48 -8.88
N GLY A 62 10.99 -2.82 -8.95
CA GLY A 62 11.73 -3.56 -9.98
C GLY A 62 10.95 -3.90 -11.26
N THR A 63 9.82 -3.27 -11.56
CA THR A 63 8.99 -3.61 -12.73
C THR A 63 8.87 -2.44 -13.71
N GLU A 64 8.73 -2.74 -15.01
CA GLU A 64 8.49 -1.74 -16.06
C GLU A 64 7.05 -1.20 -15.95
N LEU A 65 6.09 -2.10 -15.81
CA LEU A 65 4.69 -1.78 -15.57
C LEU A 65 4.41 -1.81 -14.05
N PHE A 66 3.48 -0.97 -13.59
CA PHE A 66 3.14 -0.85 -12.16
C PHE A 66 4.35 -0.54 -11.27
N ASN A 67 5.26 0.32 -11.78
CA ASN A 67 6.45 0.72 -11.06
C ASN A 67 6.11 1.60 -9.84
N LEU A 68 6.66 1.25 -8.67
CA LEU A 68 6.40 1.98 -7.43
C LEU A 68 6.93 3.42 -7.46
N LYS A 69 8.11 3.65 -8.05
CA LYS A 69 8.69 5.01 -8.14
C LYS A 69 7.81 5.91 -8.99
N ASP A 70 7.39 5.43 -10.15
CA ASP A 70 6.54 6.20 -11.07
C ASP A 70 5.17 6.48 -10.44
N HIS A 71 4.61 5.49 -9.74
CA HIS A 71 3.38 5.65 -8.96
C HIS A 71 3.52 6.75 -7.89
N VAL A 72 4.52 6.63 -7.02
CA VAL A 72 4.79 7.57 -5.92
C VAL A 72 5.00 8.97 -6.47
N SER A 73 5.85 9.12 -7.49
CA SER A 73 6.15 10.40 -8.14
C SER A 73 4.89 11.06 -8.71
N SER A 74 4.10 10.32 -9.50
CA SER A 74 2.87 10.83 -10.09
C SER A 74 1.85 11.26 -9.05
N ARG A 75 1.70 10.48 -7.96
CA ARG A 75 0.75 10.79 -6.89
C ARG A 75 1.21 11.96 -6.02
N ILE A 76 2.50 12.12 -5.78
CA ILE A 76 3.05 13.30 -5.12
C ILE A 76 2.71 14.57 -5.91
N GLU A 77 2.92 14.56 -7.23
CA GLU A 77 2.57 15.71 -8.06
C GLU A 77 1.06 16.00 -8.07
N ALA A 78 0.23 14.95 -8.10
CA ALA A 78 -1.21 15.11 -7.97
C ALA A 78 -1.61 15.76 -6.63
N LEU A 79 -1.05 15.31 -5.50
CA LEU A 79 -1.29 15.90 -4.18
C LEU A 79 -0.89 17.39 -4.14
N LYS A 80 0.24 17.76 -4.76
CA LYS A 80 0.70 19.16 -4.83
C LYS A 80 -0.22 20.05 -5.66
N SER A 81 -0.79 19.51 -6.74
CA SER A 81 -1.68 20.25 -7.64
C SER A 81 -3.15 20.29 -7.18
N THR A 82 -3.49 19.53 -6.14
CA THR A 82 -4.87 19.43 -5.64
C THR A 82 -5.23 20.69 -4.87
N ASP A 83 -6.39 21.28 -5.18
CA ASP A 83 -7.03 22.26 -4.31
C ASP A 83 -7.74 21.52 -3.18
N TRP A 84 -7.18 21.61 -1.98
CA TRP A 84 -7.66 20.90 -0.80
C TRP A 84 -8.85 21.57 -0.12
N GLY A 85 -9.18 22.82 -0.47
CA GLY A 85 -10.18 23.59 0.26
C GLY A 85 -9.91 23.59 1.76
N ASP A 86 -10.87 23.11 2.55
CA ASP A 86 -10.78 23.02 4.01
C ASP A 86 -10.19 21.68 4.53
N ILE A 87 -9.87 20.74 3.63
CA ILE A 87 -9.31 19.44 4.00
C ILE A 87 -7.88 19.63 4.50
N THR A 88 -7.59 19.09 5.69
CA THR A 88 -6.25 19.16 6.29
C THR A 88 -5.77 17.79 6.75
N PHE A 89 -4.45 17.62 6.79
CA PHE A 89 -3.78 16.52 7.45
C PHE A 89 -2.81 17.11 8.50
N ARG A 90 -2.93 16.67 9.75
CA ARG A 90 -2.16 17.22 10.90
C ARG A 90 -2.19 18.75 10.99
N GLY A 91 -3.36 19.34 10.73
CA GLY A 91 -3.59 20.79 10.84
C GLY A 91 -2.99 21.64 9.71
N ALA A 92 -2.48 21.03 8.64
CA ALA A 92 -1.96 21.73 7.47
C ALA A 92 -2.56 21.17 6.18
N ALA A 93 -2.41 21.90 5.07
CA ALA A 93 -2.73 21.38 3.75
C ALA A 93 -1.92 20.09 3.50
N PRO A 94 -2.54 19.02 2.98
CA PRO A 94 -1.84 17.76 2.72
C PRO A 94 -0.66 17.95 1.75
N VAL A 95 0.54 17.56 2.18
CA VAL A 95 1.76 17.62 1.37
C VAL A 95 2.25 16.21 1.08
N GLY A 96 2.43 15.90 -0.21
CA GLY A 96 2.98 14.64 -0.68
C GLY A 96 4.51 14.62 -0.72
N GLY A 97 5.10 13.48 -0.36
CA GLY A 97 6.52 13.20 -0.54
C GLY A 97 7.43 13.82 0.51
N GLY A 98 8.73 13.61 0.31
CA GLY A 98 9.74 13.99 1.30
C GLY A 98 9.70 13.11 2.56
N PRO A 99 10.59 13.40 3.53
CA PRO A 99 10.75 12.60 4.72
C PRO A 99 9.51 12.55 5.61
N ASP A 100 8.76 13.65 5.71
CA ASP A 100 7.69 13.82 6.68
C ASP A 100 6.30 14.00 6.05
N GLY A 101 6.21 13.97 4.71
CA GLY A 101 4.96 14.10 3.98
C GLY A 101 4.24 12.77 3.77
N LEU A 102 3.10 12.84 3.09
CA LEU A 102 2.30 11.69 2.69
C LEU A 102 3.01 10.93 1.56
N ILE A 103 3.34 9.66 1.79
CA ILE A 103 3.98 8.79 0.79
C ILE A 103 2.93 7.84 0.20
N PRO A 104 2.38 8.10 -1.00
CA PRO A 104 1.30 7.31 -1.58
C PRO A 104 1.81 5.94 -2.04
N VAL A 105 1.45 4.89 -1.31
CA VAL A 105 1.94 3.53 -1.56
C VAL A 105 0.87 2.56 -2.06
N ILE A 106 -0.40 2.88 -1.82
CA ILE A 106 -1.55 2.09 -2.23
C ILE A 106 -2.51 2.95 -3.05
N SER A 107 -3.06 2.38 -4.09
CA SER A 107 -4.29 2.85 -4.73
C SER A 107 -5.34 1.78 -4.73
N THR A 108 -6.61 2.19 -4.78
CA THR A 108 -7.74 1.27 -4.95
C THR A 108 -8.50 1.52 -6.25
N ASP A 109 -9.45 0.64 -6.59
CA ASP A 109 -10.42 0.84 -7.66
C ASP A 109 -11.50 1.89 -7.31
N ARG A 110 -11.49 2.44 -6.09
CA ARG A 110 -12.52 3.36 -5.56
C ARG A 110 -12.03 4.76 -5.21
N ASN A 111 -11.01 5.26 -5.88
CA ASN A 111 -10.40 6.56 -5.54
C ASN A 111 -9.95 6.68 -4.07
N GLU A 112 -9.75 5.57 -3.37
CA GLU A 112 -9.13 5.58 -2.04
C GLU A 112 -7.63 5.45 -2.19
N SER A 113 -6.90 5.92 -1.18
CA SER A 113 -5.45 5.84 -1.13
C SER A 113 -4.98 5.55 0.28
N ALA A 114 -3.88 4.81 0.39
CA ALA A 114 -3.15 4.71 1.65
C ALA A 114 -1.74 5.27 1.49
N PHE A 115 -1.32 5.97 2.53
CA PHE A 115 -0.03 6.65 2.61
C PHE A 115 0.79 6.10 3.76
N LEU A 116 2.10 6.04 3.59
CA LEU A 116 3.02 5.94 4.70
C LEU A 116 3.37 7.35 5.19
N VAL A 117 3.41 7.53 6.51
CA VAL A 117 3.86 8.77 7.16
C VAL A 117 4.76 8.42 8.34
N ARG A 118 5.70 9.29 8.69
CA ARG A 118 6.39 9.15 9.98
C ARG A 118 5.41 9.34 11.13
N ALA A 119 5.57 8.55 12.18
CA ALA A 119 4.84 8.76 13.42
C ALA A 119 5.12 10.15 13.99
N GLU A 120 4.09 10.86 14.48
CA GLU A 120 4.28 12.17 15.12
C GLU A 120 5.15 12.09 16.39
N THR A 121 5.11 10.93 17.06
CA THR A 121 5.86 10.68 18.29
C THR A 121 6.68 9.40 18.16
N GLY A 122 7.99 9.51 18.38
CA GLY A 122 8.92 8.38 18.37
C GLY A 122 9.54 8.10 17.00
N GLU A 123 10.32 7.03 16.93
CA GLU A 123 10.89 6.54 15.68
C GLU A 123 9.95 5.47 15.09
N GLY A 124 9.30 5.76 13.98
CA GLY A 124 8.38 4.80 13.38
C GLY A 124 7.58 5.34 12.20
N TRP A 125 6.76 4.45 11.65
CA TRP A 125 5.88 4.71 10.52
C TRP A 125 4.45 4.33 10.87
N ASN A 126 3.52 5.17 10.45
CA ASN A 126 2.08 4.94 10.51
C ASN A 126 1.52 4.83 9.09
N VAL A 127 0.30 4.32 8.99
CA VAL A 127 -0.46 4.32 7.73
C VAL A 127 -1.60 5.32 7.84
N VAL A 128 -1.80 6.11 6.79
CA VAL A 128 -2.94 7.02 6.67
C VAL A 128 -3.84 6.51 5.56
N GLY A 129 -5.10 6.30 5.88
CA GLY A 129 -6.16 6.05 4.91
C GLY A 129 -6.80 7.37 4.46
N PHE A 130 -7.18 7.44 3.19
CA PHE A 130 -8.00 8.52 2.66
C PHE A 130 -9.06 7.94 1.73
N ALA A 131 -10.32 8.18 2.08
CA ALA A 131 -11.46 7.98 1.21
C ALA A 131 -11.99 9.35 0.76
N PHE A 132 -12.64 9.39 -0.41
CA PHE A 132 -13.05 10.65 -1.04
C PHE A 132 -14.12 11.45 -0.26
N ASP A 133 -14.65 10.92 0.84
CA ASP A 133 -15.49 11.68 1.76
C ASP A 133 -14.74 12.78 2.51
N GLY A 134 -13.41 12.85 2.36
CA GLY A 134 -12.63 14.08 2.55
C GLY A 134 -11.81 14.12 3.83
N GLU A 135 -11.66 13.00 4.54
CA GLU A 135 -10.88 12.97 5.78
C GLU A 135 -9.71 11.98 5.71
N PHE A 136 -8.55 12.44 6.18
CA PHE A 136 -7.40 11.58 6.41
C PHE A 136 -7.55 10.88 7.77
N THR A 137 -7.54 9.56 7.76
CA THR A 137 -7.57 8.75 8.98
C THR A 137 -6.20 8.15 9.24
N GLU A 138 -5.52 8.59 10.30
CA GLU A 138 -4.22 8.05 10.69
C GLU A 138 -4.35 6.82 11.60
N PHE A 139 -3.82 5.70 11.14
CA PHE A 139 -3.72 4.44 11.88
C PHE A 139 -2.30 4.33 12.46
N ARG A 140 -2.20 4.32 13.80
CA ARG A 140 -0.92 4.19 14.53
C ARG A 140 -0.38 2.76 14.54
N VAL A 141 -0.25 2.18 13.35
CA VAL A 141 0.19 0.81 13.12
C VAL A 141 1.11 0.77 11.90
N GLY A 142 1.97 -0.25 11.84
CA GLY A 142 2.80 -0.51 10.66
C GLY A 142 2.00 -0.99 9.46
N PHE A 143 2.62 -1.02 8.28
CA PHE A 143 1.98 -1.38 7.03
C PHE A 143 1.43 -2.82 7.03
N SER A 144 2.19 -3.75 7.62
CA SER A 144 1.78 -5.16 7.71
C SER A 144 0.50 -5.35 8.54
N GLU A 145 0.37 -4.64 9.65
CA GLU A 145 -0.85 -4.67 10.47
C GLU A 145 -2.03 -4.02 9.74
N TRP A 146 -1.81 -2.85 9.13
CA TRP A 146 -2.83 -2.16 8.34
C TRP A 146 -3.35 -3.07 7.19
N LEU A 147 -2.44 -3.72 6.46
CA LEU A 147 -2.83 -4.65 5.40
C LEU A 147 -3.56 -5.88 5.97
N TYR A 148 -3.15 -6.40 7.12
CA TYR A 148 -3.87 -7.50 7.76
C TYR A 148 -5.32 -7.12 8.11
N ARG A 149 -5.54 -5.92 8.66
CA ARG A 149 -6.88 -5.39 8.94
C ARG A 149 -7.71 -5.22 7.67
N TYR A 150 -7.11 -4.74 6.58
CA TYR A 150 -7.74 -4.71 5.25
C TYR A 150 -8.18 -6.11 4.82
N LEU A 151 -7.34 -7.12 5.02
CA LEU A 151 -7.67 -8.51 4.71
C LEU A 151 -8.79 -9.05 5.59
N LEU A 152 -8.97 -8.55 6.82
CA LEU A 152 -10.12 -8.88 7.67
C LEU A 152 -11.40 -8.15 7.26
N GLY A 153 -11.30 -7.13 6.40
CA GLY A 153 -12.43 -6.32 5.94
C GLY A 153 -12.76 -5.14 6.85
N GLU A 154 -11.81 -4.73 7.69
CA GLU A 154 -11.94 -3.57 8.56
C GLU A 154 -11.86 -2.24 7.80
N ASP A 155 -12.30 -1.17 8.46
CA ASP A 155 -12.21 0.22 8.02
C ASP A 155 -10.75 0.68 8.02
N VAL A 156 -10.09 0.64 6.87
CA VAL A 156 -8.65 0.95 6.74
C VAL A 156 -8.36 2.19 5.88
N PHE A 157 -9.37 2.73 5.19
CA PHE A 157 -9.27 3.99 4.46
C PHE A 157 -9.99 5.15 5.16
N GLY A 158 -10.75 4.85 6.21
CA GLY A 158 -11.61 5.77 6.97
C GLY A 158 -12.85 5.04 7.50
N PRO A 159 -13.65 5.66 8.39
CA PRO A 159 -14.88 5.07 8.89
C PRO A 159 -15.84 4.63 7.77
N GLY A 160 -16.38 3.41 7.85
CA GLY A 160 -17.35 2.89 6.86
C GLY A 160 -16.75 2.44 5.51
N THR A 161 -15.43 2.41 5.38
CA THR A 161 -14.71 1.94 4.18
C THR A 161 -14.54 0.41 4.13
N GLY A 162 -14.81 -0.26 5.25
CA GLY A 162 -14.69 -1.69 5.42
C GLY A 162 -15.61 -2.48 4.51
N MET A 163 -15.08 -3.57 3.96
CA MET A 163 -15.83 -4.46 3.09
C MET A 163 -15.73 -5.89 3.61
N PRO A 164 -16.87 -6.54 3.92
CA PRO A 164 -16.88 -7.92 4.36
C PRO A 164 -16.13 -8.83 3.36
N ARG A 165 -15.03 -9.44 3.81
CA ARG A 165 -14.24 -10.36 2.98
C ARG A 165 -14.76 -11.78 3.19
N ARG A 166 -15.23 -12.42 2.11
CA ARG A 166 -15.68 -13.82 2.13
C ARG A 166 -14.76 -14.68 1.27
N GLY A 167 -14.48 -15.89 1.75
CA GLY A 167 -13.66 -16.86 1.04
C GLY A 167 -12.17 -16.52 1.04
N ALA A 168 -11.43 -17.23 0.19
CA ALA A 168 -10.00 -17.02 0.02
C ALA A 168 -9.68 -15.61 -0.52
N VAL A 169 -8.54 -15.06 -0.11
CA VAL A 169 -8.01 -13.84 -0.72
C VAL A 169 -7.77 -14.09 -2.21
N LYS A 170 -8.31 -13.25 -3.07
CA LYS A 170 -7.95 -13.26 -4.50
C LYS A 170 -6.75 -12.34 -4.69
N ILE A 171 -5.73 -12.82 -5.37
CA ILE A 171 -4.59 -11.99 -5.77
C ILE A 171 -4.38 -12.14 -7.28
N GLN A 172 -4.31 -11.02 -7.97
CA GLN A 172 -4.00 -10.95 -9.39
C GLN A 172 -2.59 -10.42 -9.53
N ASP A 173 -1.67 -11.30 -9.91
CA ASP A 173 -0.30 -10.91 -10.24
C ASP A 173 -0.35 -10.05 -11.51
N LEU A 174 0.02 -8.79 -11.38
CA LEU A 174 -0.01 -7.83 -12.48
C LEU A 174 1.23 -8.03 -13.38
N PRO A 175 1.13 -7.72 -14.68
CA PRO A 175 2.25 -7.88 -15.60
C PRO A 175 3.38 -6.94 -15.20
N LYS A 176 4.60 -7.45 -15.20
CA LYS A 176 5.81 -6.68 -14.84
C LYS A 176 6.38 -5.95 -16.03
N THR A 177 6.19 -6.51 -17.23
CA THR A 177 6.67 -6.00 -18.52
C THR A 177 5.57 -6.15 -19.58
N ARG A 178 5.75 -5.49 -20.72
CA ARG A 178 4.80 -5.62 -21.84
C ARG A 178 4.76 -7.05 -22.38
N GLY A 179 3.56 -7.57 -22.59
CA GLY A 179 3.33 -8.91 -23.14
C GLY A 179 3.15 -10.01 -22.10
N GLU A 180 3.38 -9.73 -20.81
CA GLU A 180 2.92 -10.60 -19.72
C GLU A 180 1.40 -10.49 -19.53
N GLY A 181 0.77 -11.61 -19.15
CA GLY A 181 -0.64 -11.66 -18.79
C GLY A 181 -0.86 -11.51 -17.28
N ILE A 182 -2.11 -11.29 -16.88
CA ILE A 182 -2.51 -11.34 -15.47
C ILE A 182 -2.66 -12.80 -15.04
N VAL A 183 -2.08 -13.16 -13.90
CA VAL A 183 -2.24 -14.50 -13.29
C VAL A 183 -3.05 -14.37 -12.01
N GLU A 184 -4.19 -15.06 -11.93
CA GLU A 184 -4.99 -15.12 -10.70
C GLU A 184 -4.50 -16.26 -9.81
N ARG A 185 -4.30 -15.96 -8.53
CA ARG A 185 -4.05 -16.92 -7.46
C ARG A 185 -5.04 -16.68 -6.32
N ARG A 186 -5.19 -17.71 -5.48
CA ARG A 186 -6.07 -17.65 -4.31
C ARG A 186 -5.30 -18.08 -3.08
N GLY A 187 -5.53 -17.33 -2.00
CA GLY A 187 -5.09 -17.66 -0.66
C GLY A 187 -5.71 -18.96 -0.14
N PRO A 188 -5.32 -19.42 1.05
CA PRO A 188 -6.06 -20.48 1.73
C PRO A 188 -7.51 -20.05 1.98
N ALA A 189 -8.42 -21.04 2.06
CA ALA A 189 -9.78 -20.77 2.48
C ALA A 189 -9.77 -20.23 3.92
N ARG A 190 -10.45 -19.11 4.16
CA ARG A 190 -10.69 -18.63 5.52
C ARG A 190 -11.58 -19.63 6.26
N ALA A 191 -11.26 -19.90 7.52
CA ALA A 191 -12.16 -20.65 8.39
C ALA A 191 -13.52 -19.93 8.44
N LYS A 192 -14.60 -20.72 8.39
CA LYS A 192 -15.98 -20.22 8.45
C LYS A 192 -16.33 -19.71 9.84
#